data_AF-A0A7J9BDE9-F1
#
_entry.id   AF-A0A7J9BDE9-F1
#
_cell.length_a   1.000
_cell.length_b   1.000
_cell.length_c   1.000
_cell.angle_alpha   90.00
_cell.angle_beta   90.00
_cell.angle_gamma   90.00
#
_symmetry.space_group_name_H-M   'P 1'
#
loop_
_entity.id
_entity.type
_entity.pdbx_description
1 polymer ?
#
loop_
_entity_poly.entity_id
_entity_poly.type
_entity_poly.pdbx_seq_one_letter_code
_entity_poly.pdbx_strand_id
1 'polypeptide(L)'
;MHAKNRVPNSGQSTPSPPASPLRSPRYRPGRKSSRCSPFQPGRTIAHRFSCLLLSVLLRRQRIFLFAPLIYISGMLLYMGTASVDVIPVVKHRPSPGSVYRSPQVYEKLKIYMNADNSSADAILTVWKNSYKGGQWRPCVNKSYEGLPESNGYIYVEANGGLNQQRTSICNAVAVAGYLNATLLIPNFHFHSIWRDPSKFKDIYDEEYFISTLKNDVRVVDKIPEYIMERFDHNLTNVYNFRIKAWSSIRYYRDVVLPKLLEEKVIRISPFANRLSFDAPPAVQRLRCLANYEALRFSSPILSLGETLVARMKERSANSGGKYLSVHLRFEEDMVAFSCCVFDGGELEKEDMKKARERGWKGKFTKPGRVIRPGAIRINGKCPLTPLE
;
A
#
# COMPACT_ATOMS: atom_id res chain seq x y z
N MET A 1 -22.01 -23.03 -2.09
CA MET A 1 -21.07 -22.62 -3.16
C MET A 1 -19.74 -23.33 -2.89
N HIS A 2 -19.14 -24.01 -3.87
CA HIS A 2 -17.81 -24.61 -3.68
C HIS A 2 -16.75 -23.50 -3.63
N ALA A 3 -15.89 -23.53 -2.60
CA ALA A 3 -14.75 -22.63 -2.49
C ALA A 3 -13.78 -22.89 -3.65
N LYS A 4 -13.60 -21.89 -4.51
CA LYS A 4 -12.75 -21.99 -5.71
C LYS A 4 -11.52 -21.11 -5.57
N ASN A 5 -10.35 -21.62 -5.94
CA ASN A 5 -9.12 -20.85 -6.03
C ASN A 5 -8.48 -21.03 -7.42
N ARG A 6 -7.72 -20.02 -7.86
CA ARG A 6 -6.91 -20.07 -9.06
C ARG A 6 -5.51 -20.54 -8.66
N VAL A 7 -5.30 -21.86 -8.66
CA VAL A 7 -3.96 -22.42 -8.47
C VAL A 7 -3.31 -22.54 -9.86
N PRO A 8 -2.14 -21.93 -10.12
CA PRO A 8 -1.45 -22.11 -11.40
C PRO A 8 -0.97 -23.56 -11.56
N ASN A 9 -1.10 -24.13 -12.76
CA ASN A 9 -0.69 -25.51 -13.07
C ASN A 9 0.83 -25.75 -12.95
N SER A 10 1.63 -24.70 -13.05
CA SER A 10 3.07 -24.70 -12.85
C SER A 10 3.38 -23.79 -11.67
N GLY A 11 4.28 -24.17 -10.76
CA GLY A 11 4.71 -23.37 -9.60
C GLY A 11 5.39 -22.03 -9.91
N GLN A 12 5.12 -21.43 -11.07
CA GLN A 12 5.47 -20.06 -11.42
C GLN A 12 4.29 -19.15 -11.14
N SER A 13 4.56 -18.14 -10.33
CA SER A 13 3.65 -17.06 -9.97
C SER A 13 3.14 -16.32 -11.21
N THR A 14 1.89 -15.86 -11.09
CA THR A 14 1.16 -14.94 -11.98
C THR A 14 2.05 -13.99 -12.81
N PRO A 15 1.69 -13.72 -14.08
CA PRO A 15 2.39 -12.74 -14.88
C PRO A 15 2.38 -11.39 -14.17
N SER A 16 3.48 -10.65 -14.30
CA SER A 16 3.64 -9.32 -13.75
C SER A 16 2.42 -8.44 -14.07
N PRO A 17 2.05 -7.48 -13.19
CA PRO A 17 1.04 -6.49 -13.54
C PRO A 17 1.42 -5.86 -14.90
N PRO A 18 0.44 -5.52 -15.76
CA PRO A 18 0.73 -4.92 -17.05
C PRO A 18 1.66 -3.73 -16.85
N ALA A 19 2.70 -3.64 -17.70
CA ALA A 19 3.60 -2.51 -17.68
C ALA A 19 2.78 -1.22 -17.76
N SER A 20 2.98 -0.32 -16.80
CA SER A 20 2.40 1.02 -16.87
C SER A 20 2.78 1.63 -18.24
N PRO A 21 1.88 2.38 -18.88
CA PRO A 21 2.15 2.96 -20.20
C PRO A 21 3.49 3.69 -20.17
N LEU A 22 4.31 3.41 -21.19
CA LEU A 22 5.66 3.93 -21.33
C LEU A 22 5.66 5.45 -21.11
N ARG A 23 6.48 5.90 -20.16
CA ARG A 23 6.74 7.33 -19.94
C ARG A 23 7.16 7.98 -21.25
N SER A 24 6.56 9.13 -21.53
CA SER A 24 6.99 10.05 -22.57
C SER A 24 8.51 10.32 -22.51
N PRO A 25 9.18 10.45 -23.67
CA PRO A 25 10.62 10.53 -23.72
C PRO A 25 11.14 11.81 -23.06
N ARG A 26 12.01 11.63 -22.06
CA ARG A 26 12.78 12.71 -21.44
C ARG A 26 13.79 13.24 -22.45
N TYR A 27 13.55 14.45 -22.97
CA TYR A 27 14.56 15.21 -23.70
C TYR A 27 15.77 15.47 -22.78
N ARG A 28 16.93 14.93 -23.15
CA ARG A 28 18.24 15.34 -22.62
C ARG A 28 18.78 16.47 -23.50
N PRO A 29 19.25 17.61 -22.95
CA PRO A 29 19.93 18.61 -23.75
C PRO A 29 21.32 18.09 -24.14
N GLY A 30 21.56 17.94 -25.45
CA GLY A 30 22.88 17.64 -26.00
C GLY A 30 23.76 18.88 -26.00
N ARG A 31 24.90 18.80 -25.30
CA ARG A 31 25.95 19.83 -25.27
C ARG A 31 26.80 19.67 -26.54
N LYS A 32 26.60 20.54 -27.54
CA LYS A 32 27.49 20.63 -28.71
C LYS A 32 28.72 21.46 -28.35
N SER A 33 29.90 20.85 -28.51
CA SER A 33 31.21 21.50 -28.46
C SER A 33 31.62 21.80 -29.91
N SER A 34 31.73 23.08 -30.28
CA SER A 34 32.33 23.51 -31.54
C SER A 34 33.79 23.92 -31.30
N ARG A 35 34.72 23.14 -31.83
CA ARG A 35 36.13 23.52 -32.00
C ARG A 35 36.23 24.39 -33.26
N CYS A 36 36.70 25.63 -33.12
CA CYS A 36 37.23 26.42 -34.22
C CYS A 36 38.75 26.42 -34.13
N SER A 37 39.41 26.09 -35.24
CA SER A 37 40.86 26.18 -35.43
C SER A 37 41.26 27.61 -35.85
N PRO A 38 42.48 28.08 -35.54
CA PRO A 38 42.86 29.47 -35.76
C PRO A 38 43.59 29.67 -37.09
N PHE A 39 43.21 30.72 -37.82
CA PHE A 39 44.04 31.35 -38.85
C PHE A 39 44.39 32.78 -38.42
N GLN A 40 45.68 33.08 -38.42
CA GLN A 40 46.32 34.41 -38.46
C GLN A 40 47.38 34.34 -39.58
N PRO A 41 47.94 35.44 -40.14
CA PRO A 41 48.14 36.75 -39.51
C PRO A 41 48.03 38.00 -40.43
N GLY A 42 48.14 39.18 -39.81
CA GLY A 42 48.44 40.45 -40.48
C GLY A 42 48.63 41.58 -39.47
N ARG A 43 49.85 41.75 -38.94
CA ARG A 43 50.20 42.81 -37.98
C ARG A 43 50.46 44.14 -38.71
N THR A 44 49.68 45.17 -38.39
CA THR A 44 49.85 46.53 -38.92
C THR A 44 50.34 47.52 -37.85
N ILE A 45 50.87 48.64 -38.33
CA ILE A 45 51.62 49.71 -37.64
C ILE A 45 50.90 50.31 -36.42
N ALA A 46 49.58 50.11 -36.30
CA ALA A 46 48.76 50.50 -35.14
C ALA A 46 49.23 49.87 -33.81
N HIS A 47 49.85 48.68 -33.83
CA HIS A 47 50.34 48.02 -32.61
C HIS A 47 51.58 48.72 -32.01
N ARG A 48 52.31 49.54 -32.78
CA ARG A 48 53.46 50.29 -32.26
C ARG A 48 53.03 51.58 -31.55
N PHE A 49 51.93 52.19 -31.98
CA PHE A 49 51.35 53.36 -31.30
C PHE A 49 50.59 52.98 -30.02
N SER A 50 49.92 51.83 -29.99
CA SER A 50 49.21 51.35 -28.79
C SER A 50 50.16 51.01 -27.63
N CYS A 51 51.36 50.49 -27.90
CA CYS A 51 52.38 50.25 -26.87
C CYS A 51 52.94 51.55 -26.27
N LEU A 52 53.11 52.60 -27.08
CA LEU A 52 53.54 53.92 -26.61
C LEU A 52 52.46 54.59 -25.75
N LEU A 53 51.18 54.50 -26.15
CA LEU A 53 50.05 55.00 -25.35
C LEU A 53 49.92 54.25 -24.01
N LEU A 54 50.12 52.92 -24.01
CA LEU A 54 50.09 52.10 -22.79
C LEU A 54 51.19 52.50 -21.79
N SER A 55 52.38 52.85 -22.28
CA SER A 55 53.51 53.27 -21.44
C SER A 55 53.27 54.63 -20.75
N VAL A 56 52.53 55.54 -21.39
CA VAL A 56 52.14 56.84 -20.81
C VAL A 56 50.99 56.68 -19.80
N LEU A 57 50.03 55.79 -20.07
CA LEU A 57 48.91 55.50 -19.17
C LEU A 57 49.34 54.76 -17.89
N LEU A 58 50.39 53.94 -17.95
CA LEU A 58 50.98 53.27 -16.77
C LEU A 58 51.66 54.26 -15.80
N ARG A 59 51.96 55.49 -16.22
CA ARG A 59 52.64 56.51 -15.38
C ARG A 59 51.71 57.26 -14.42
N ARG A 60 50.38 57.06 -14.49
CA ARG A 60 49.36 57.66 -13.59
C ARG A 60 48.63 56.62 -12.73
N GLN A 61 49.40 55.68 -12.19
CA GLN A 61 48.94 54.44 -11.54
C GLN A 61 48.25 54.57 -10.17
N ARG A 62 47.93 55.77 -9.69
CA ARG A 62 47.24 55.94 -8.38
C ARG A 62 45.72 56.10 -8.48
N ILE A 63 45.18 56.50 -9.64
CA ILE A 63 43.73 56.79 -9.77
C ILE A 63 42.94 55.52 -10.14
N PHE A 64 43.53 54.57 -10.87
CA PHE A 64 42.87 53.30 -11.22
C PHE A 64 42.76 52.29 -10.08
N LEU A 65 43.50 52.46 -8.98
CA LEU A 65 43.36 51.60 -7.79
C LEU A 65 42.01 51.77 -7.09
N PHE A 66 41.39 52.95 -7.20
CA PHE A 66 40.12 53.26 -6.53
C PHE A 66 38.89 53.09 -7.42
N ALA A 67 39.05 52.97 -8.74
CA ALA A 67 37.93 52.77 -9.67
C ALA A 67 37.10 51.50 -9.38
N PRO A 68 37.69 50.34 -9.04
CA PRO A 68 36.92 49.15 -8.66
C PRO A 68 36.14 49.36 -7.35
N LEU A 69 36.72 50.07 -6.38
CA LEU A 69 36.09 50.35 -5.09
C LEU A 69 34.90 51.30 -5.24
N ILE A 70 35.03 52.35 -6.06
CA ILE A 70 33.95 53.28 -6.38
C ILE A 70 32.84 52.56 -7.14
N TYR A 71 33.18 51.68 -8.10
CA TYR A 71 32.20 50.88 -8.82
C TYR A 71 31.43 49.92 -7.90
N ILE A 72 32.12 49.21 -7.00
CA ILE A 72 31.49 48.31 -6.03
C ILE A 72 30.61 49.09 -5.06
N SER A 73 31.06 50.24 -4.56
CA SER A 73 30.27 51.12 -3.69
C SER A 73 29.01 51.64 -4.41
N GLY A 74 29.14 52.07 -5.66
CA GLY A 74 28.00 52.48 -6.49
C GLY A 74 27.01 51.34 -6.77
N MET A 75 27.51 50.12 -7.02
CA MET A 75 26.66 48.93 -7.19
C MET A 75 25.96 48.52 -5.90
N LEU A 76 26.62 48.60 -4.74
CA LEU A 76 26.00 48.30 -3.45
C LEU A 76 24.93 49.33 -3.08
N LEU A 77 25.16 50.62 -3.35
CA LEU A 77 24.15 51.67 -3.18
C LEU A 77 22.96 51.44 -4.13
N TYR A 78 23.22 51.11 -5.40
CA TYR A 78 22.18 50.81 -6.38
C TYR A 78 21.32 49.60 -5.98
N MET A 79 21.96 48.52 -5.49
CA MET A 79 21.27 47.33 -4.98
C MET A 79 20.56 47.57 -3.63
N GLY A 80 21.01 48.56 -2.84
CA GLY A 80 20.37 48.96 -1.59
C GLY A 80 19.11 49.82 -1.77
N THR A 81 18.99 50.52 -2.91
CA THR A 81 17.79 51.33 -3.25
C THR A 81 16.80 50.61 -4.15
N ALA A 82 17.20 49.51 -4.80
CA ALA A 82 16.30 48.68 -5.59
C ALA A 82 15.70 47.58 -4.71
N SER A 83 14.50 47.81 -4.17
CA SER A 83 13.66 46.74 -3.64
C SER A 83 13.25 45.83 -4.79
N VAL A 84 14.00 44.74 -4.99
CA VAL A 84 13.63 43.66 -5.92
C VAL A 84 12.53 42.81 -5.27
N ASP A 85 11.35 43.40 -5.06
CA ASP A 85 10.14 42.72 -4.58
C ASP A 85 9.38 42.02 -5.72
N VAL A 86 10.09 41.61 -6.77
CA VAL A 86 9.51 40.82 -7.87
C VAL A 86 10.34 39.57 -8.06
N ILE A 87 10.21 38.62 -7.14
CA ILE A 87 10.46 37.21 -7.45
C ILE A 87 9.40 36.82 -8.48
N PRO A 88 9.75 36.44 -9.73
CA PRO A 88 8.76 35.94 -10.66
C PRO A 88 8.20 34.64 -10.07
N VAL A 89 6.94 34.68 -9.62
CA VAL A 89 6.21 33.48 -9.21
C VAL A 89 6.02 32.64 -10.46
N VAL A 90 6.95 31.72 -10.73
CA VAL A 90 6.81 30.71 -11.76
C VAL A 90 5.65 29.82 -11.33
N LYS A 91 4.44 30.14 -11.79
CA LYS A 91 3.25 29.28 -11.64
C LYS A 91 3.45 28.06 -12.54
N HIS A 92 4.19 27.07 -12.04
CA HIS A 92 4.27 25.77 -12.69
C HIS A 92 2.86 25.21 -12.79
N ARG A 93 2.37 25.01 -14.03
CA ARG A 93 1.12 24.29 -14.25
C ARG A 93 1.30 22.88 -13.68
N PRO A 94 0.38 22.38 -12.84
CA PRO A 94 0.44 21.02 -12.34
C PRO A 94 0.41 20.05 -13.52
N SER A 95 1.17 18.95 -13.44
CA SER A 95 1.17 17.92 -14.48
C SER A 95 -0.25 17.35 -14.67
N PRO A 96 -0.67 17.00 -15.90
CA PRO A 96 -1.95 16.35 -16.12
C PRO A 96 -2.12 15.12 -15.21
N GLY A 97 -3.30 14.98 -14.59
CA GLY A 97 -3.60 13.89 -13.64
C GLY A 97 -2.99 14.03 -12.24
N SER A 98 -2.18 15.06 -11.97
CA SER A 98 -1.58 15.27 -10.63
C SER A 98 -2.52 15.90 -9.60
N VAL A 99 -3.64 16.47 -10.04
CA VAL A 99 -4.60 17.18 -9.17
C VAL A 99 -5.94 16.48 -9.26
N TYR A 100 -6.60 16.32 -8.12
CA TYR A 100 -7.97 15.82 -8.06
C TYR A 100 -8.90 16.81 -8.78
N ARG A 101 -9.64 16.33 -9.78
CA ARG A 101 -10.55 17.13 -10.62
C ARG A 101 -11.86 16.42 -10.93
N SER A 102 -12.21 15.44 -10.10
CA SER A 102 -13.31 14.54 -10.40
C SER A 102 -14.68 15.23 -10.42
N PRO A 103 -14.95 16.26 -9.59
CA PRO A 103 -16.15 17.09 -9.76
C PRO A 103 -16.25 17.76 -11.14
N GLN A 104 -15.16 18.34 -11.64
CA GLN A 104 -15.17 19.01 -12.96
C GLN A 104 -15.25 18.00 -14.11
N VAL A 105 -14.69 16.80 -13.93
CA VAL A 105 -14.80 15.71 -14.91
C VAL A 105 -16.22 15.15 -14.92
N TYR A 106 -16.82 14.94 -13.75
CA TYR A 106 -18.19 14.48 -13.61
C TYR A 106 -19.18 15.43 -14.28
N GLU A 107 -19.10 16.74 -14.02
CA GLU A 107 -19.96 17.75 -14.68
C GLU A 107 -19.87 17.69 -16.22
N LYS A 108 -18.66 17.49 -16.76
CA LYS A 108 -18.46 17.34 -18.21
C LYS A 108 -19.03 16.03 -18.76
N LEU A 109 -18.94 14.95 -18.00
CA LEU A 109 -19.42 13.62 -18.40
C LEU A 109 -20.93 13.45 -18.20
N LYS A 110 -21.54 14.19 -17.27
CA LYS A 110 -22.94 14.06 -16.88
C LYS A 110 -23.91 14.11 -18.07
N ILE A 111 -23.65 14.99 -19.03
CA ILE A 111 -24.48 15.10 -20.25
C ILE A 111 -24.42 13.80 -21.07
N TYR A 112 -23.21 13.27 -21.27
CA TYR A 112 -23.02 12.02 -22.00
C TYR A 112 -23.59 10.82 -21.26
N MET A 113 -23.45 10.78 -19.94
CA MET A 113 -24.04 9.71 -19.10
C MET A 113 -25.56 9.71 -19.16
N ASN A 114 -26.19 10.89 -19.11
CA ASN A 114 -27.64 11.01 -19.22
C ASN A 114 -28.17 10.70 -20.63
N ALA A 115 -27.34 10.93 -21.66
CA ALA A 115 -27.65 10.59 -23.04
C ALA A 115 -27.35 9.12 -23.39
N ASP A 116 -26.72 8.36 -22.47
CA ASP A 116 -26.36 6.97 -22.71
C ASP A 116 -27.62 6.09 -22.78
N ASN A 117 -27.88 5.56 -23.97
CA ASN A 117 -28.98 4.65 -24.27
C ASN A 117 -28.48 3.22 -24.55
N SER A 118 -27.26 2.88 -24.09
CA SER A 118 -26.67 1.56 -24.27
C SER A 118 -27.65 0.45 -23.89
N SER A 119 -27.82 -0.51 -24.80
CA SER A 119 -28.74 -1.62 -24.59
C SER A 119 -28.30 -2.49 -23.41
N ALA A 120 -29.26 -3.16 -22.76
CA ALA A 120 -28.99 -4.09 -21.66
C ALA A 120 -27.95 -5.17 -22.05
N ASP A 121 -27.92 -5.59 -23.32
CA ASP A 121 -26.95 -6.55 -23.86
C ASP A 121 -25.51 -6.03 -23.88
N ALA A 122 -25.30 -4.73 -24.18
CA ALA A 122 -23.98 -4.12 -24.12
C ALA A 122 -23.44 -4.12 -22.68
N ILE A 123 -24.29 -3.80 -21.69
CA ILE A 123 -23.93 -3.85 -20.27
C ILE A 123 -23.63 -5.28 -19.81
N LEU A 124 -24.37 -6.29 -20.31
CA LEU A 124 -24.10 -7.69 -20.00
C LEU A 124 -22.72 -8.17 -20.49
N THR A 125 -22.16 -7.56 -21.54
CA THR A 125 -20.79 -7.89 -21.98
C THR A 125 -19.70 -7.37 -21.02
N VAL A 126 -19.96 -6.31 -20.25
CA VAL A 126 -19.04 -5.80 -19.20
C VAL A 126 -18.82 -6.85 -18.11
N TRP A 127 -19.85 -7.64 -17.82
CA TRP A 127 -19.82 -8.70 -16.80
C TRP A 127 -19.33 -10.06 -17.34
N LYS A 128 -18.98 -10.17 -18.64
CA LYS A 128 -18.35 -11.38 -19.16
C LYS A 128 -16.93 -11.48 -18.60
N ASN A 129 -16.62 -12.62 -17.97
CA ASN A 129 -15.29 -12.90 -17.43
C ASN A 129 -14.22 -12.72 -18.52
N SER A 130 -13.40 -11.68 -18.42
CA SER A 130 -12.40 -11.30 -19.43
C SER A 130 -11.13 -12.17 -19.42
N TYR A 131 -11.00 -13.08 -18.45
CA TYR A 131 -9.74 -13.81 -18.20
C TYR A 131 -9.76 -15.25 -18.74
N LYS A 132 -8.98 -15.52 -19.78
CA LYS A 132 -8.77 -16.85 -20.40
C LYS A 132 -7.72 -17.73 -19.71
N GLY A 133 -7.04 -17.25 -18.66
CA GLY A 133 -5.80 -17.83 -18.13
C GLY A 133 -5.92 -18.89 -17.01
N GLY A 134 -7.07 -19.56 -16.83
CA GLY A 134 -7.19 -20.69 -15.90
C GLY A 134 -8.60 -20.96 -15.38
N GLN A 135 -8.99 -22.24 -15.28
CA GLN A 135 -10.26 -22.65 -14.72
C GLN A 135 -10.26 -22.51 -13.19
N TRP A 136 -11.37 -22.00 -12.63
CA TRP A 136 -11.58 -21.99 -11.19
C TRP A 136 -11.76 -23.41 -10.66
N ARG A 137 -10.86 -23.87 -9.79
CA ARG A 137 -10.91 -25.22 -9.22
C ARG A 137 -11.31 -25.18 -7.75
N PRO A 138 -12.08 -26.17 -7.27
CA PRO A 138 -12.26 -26.35 -5.83
C PRO A 138 -10.90 -26.42 -5.13
N CYS A 139 -10.75 -25.69 -4.04
CA CYS A 139 -9.51 -25.67 -3.25
C CYS A 139 -9.67 -26.28 -1.87
N VAL A 140 -10.83 -26.89 -1.62
CA VAL A 140 -11.13 -27.62 -0.40
C VAL A 140 -11.42 -29.07 -0.76
N ASN A 141 -10.61 -29.95 -0.20
CA ASN A 141 -10.89 -31.38 -0.09
C ASN A 141 -10.78 -31.72 1.39
N LYS A 142 -11.77 -32.44 1.93
CA LYS A 142 -11.76 -32.85 3.34
C LYS A 142 -10.67 -33.90 3.55
N SER A 143 -9.80 -33.64 4.52
CA SER A 143 -8.93 -34.69 5.06
C SER A 143 -9.75 -35.56 6.00
N TYR A 144 -9.55 -36.88 5.94
CA TYR A 144 -10.16 -37.85 6.85
C TYR A 144 -9.13 -38.54 7.74
N GLU A 145 -7.85 -38.17 7.60
CA GLU A 145 -6.77 -38.73 8.41
C GLU A 145 -6.68 -38.02 9.76
N GLY A 146 -6.38 -38.79 10.81
CA GLY A 146 -6.10 -38.25 12.13
C GLY A 146 -4.81 -37.42 12.12
N LEU A 147 -4.81 -36.32 12.87
CA LEU A 147 -3.62 -35.48 13.00
C LEU A 147 -2.59 -36.15 13.92
N PRO A 148 -1.29 -36.16 13.55
CA PRO A 148 -0.22 -36.66 14.42
C PRO A 148 -0.07 -35.79 15.69
N GLU A 149 0.83 -36.16 16.60
CA GLU A 149 1.13 -35.38 17.81
C GLU A 149 1.63 -33.96 17.47
N SER A 150 1.33 -32.98 18.32
CA SER A 150 1.69 -31.58 18.09
C SER A 150 3.17 -31.29 18.31
N ASN A 151 3.76 -30.50 17.41
CA ASN A 151 5.08 -29.91 17.64
C ASN A 151 5.08 -28.80 18.72
N GLY A 152 3.92 -28.22 19.04
CA GLY A 152 3.77 -27.17 20.06
C GLY A 152 2.54 -26.29 19.83
N TYR A 153 2.50 -25.14 20.52
CA TYR A 153 1.42 -24.16 20.45
C TYR A 153 1.91 -22.86 19.79
N ILE A 154 1.15 -22.38 18.81
CA ILE A 154 1.39 -21.09 18.16
C ILE A 154 0.26 -20.16 18.55
N TYR A 155 0.62 -19.04 19.18
CA TYR A 155 -0.28 -17.92 19.46
C TYR A 155 0.01 -16.77 18.49
N VAL A 156 -1.02 -16.32 17.78
CA VAL A 156 -0.91 -15.28 16.76
C VAL A 156 -1.72 -14.05 17.16
N GLU A 157 -1.10 -12.88 17.04
CA GLU A 157 -1.81 -11.59 17.11
C GLU A 157 -2.02 -11.04 15.71
N ALA A 158 -3.27 -11.11 15.25
CA ALA A 158 -3.69 -10.56 13.98
C ALA A 158 -3.85 -9.03 14.11
N ASN A 159 -3.02 -8.29 13.37
CA ASN A 159 -3.00 -6.84 13.40
C ASN A 159 -3.41 -6.23 12.04
N GLY A 160 -3.80 -4.96 12.06
CA GLY A 160 -4.31 -4.25 10.89
C GLY A 160 -5.84 -4.20 10.89
N GLY A 161 -6.43 -3.77 9.76
CA GLY A 161 -7.90 -3.75 9.59
C GLY A 161 -8.50 -5.14 9.39
N LEU A 162 -9.82 -5.28 9.49
CA LEU A 162 -10.52 -6.57 9.51
C LEU A 162 -10.15 -7.52 8.35
N ASN A 163 -10.07 -7.01 7.11
CA ASN A 163 -9.66 -7.84 5.96
C ASN A 163 -8.18 -8.31 6.03
N GLN A 164 -7.31 -7.51 6.65
CA GLN A 164 -5.92 -7.90 6.91
C GLN A 164 -5.85 -8.92 8.04
N GLN A 165 -6.68 -8.78 9.06
CA GLN A 165 -6.81 -9.76 10.14
C GLN A 165 -7.32 -11.10 9.60
N ARG A 166 -8.36 -11.10 8.76
CA ARG A 166 -8.85 -12.29 8.04
C ARG A 166 -7.73 -13.01 7.29
N THR A 167 -6.92 -12.26 6.52
CA THR A 167 -5.77 -12.82 5.79
C THR A 167 -4.71 -13.38 6.77
N SER A 168 -4.49 -12.70 7.88
CA SER A 168 -3.53 -13.12 8.92
C SER A 168 -3.97 -14.42 9.60
N ILE A 169 -5.27 -14.57 9.90
CA ILE A 169 -5.85 -15.81 10.44
C ILE A 169 -5.65 -16.95 9.44
N CYS A 170 -5.96 -16.73 8.16
CA CYS A 170 -5.78 -17.76 7.13
C CYS A 170 -4.32 -18.20 6.99
N ASN A 171 -3.38 -17.25 7.09
CA ASN A 171 -1.95 -17.54 7.12
C ASN A 171 -1.56 -18.30 8.39
N ALA A 172 -2.16 -17.99 9.54
CA ALA A 172 -1.87 -18.66 10.82
C ALA A 172 -2.30 -20.12 10.77
N VAL A 173 -3.51 -20.40 10.26
CA VAL A 173 -3.99 -21.78 10.01
C VAL A 173 -3.04 -22.51 9.08
N ALA A 174 -2.63 -21.87 7.97
CA ALA A 174 -1.74 -22.49 7.00
C ALA A 174 -0.34 -22.81 7.57
N VAL A 175 0.22 -21.90 8.38
CA VAL A 175 1.50 -22.12 9.08
C VAL A 175 1.36 -23.22 10.13
N ALA A 176 0.31 -23.19 10.95
CA ALA A 176 0.09 -24.19 11.99
C ALA A 176 -0.07 -25.60 11.40
N GLY A 177 -0.87 -25.76 10.34
CA GLY A 177 -0.99 -27.04 9.64
C GLY A 177 0.30 -27.49 8.99
N TYR A 178 1.05 -26.59 8.35
CA TYR A 178 2.34 -26.92 7.74
C TYR A 178 3.40 -27.34 8.76
N LEU A 179 3.40 -26.73 9.95
CA LEU A 179 4.30 -27.05 11.04
C LEU A 179 3.78 -28.17 11.96
N ASN A 180 2.62 -28.76 11.67
CA ASN A 180 1.93 -29.70 12.55
C ASN A 180 1.82 -29.20 14.02
N ALA A 181 1.50 -27.92 14.17
CA ALA A 181 1.36 -27.24 15.44
C ALA A 181 -0.11 -27.03 15.82
N THR A 182 -0.38 -26.91 17.11
CA THR A 182 -1.68 -26.47 17.62
C THR A 182 -1.77 -24.95 17.53
N LEU A 183 -2.80 -24.44 16.86
CA LEU A 183 -3.08 -23.02 16.78
C LEU A 183 -3.98 -22.60 17.95
N LEU A 184 -3.52 -21.64 18.74
CA LEU A 184 -4.42 -20.92 19.64
C LEU A 184 -5.29 -19.96 18.82
N ILE A 185 -6.57 -19.82 19.16
CA ILE A 185 -7.48 -18.89 18.48
C ILE A 185 -6.80 -17.52 18.34
N PRO A 186 -6.68 -16.98 17.11
CA PRO A 186 -5.97 -15.73 16.89
C PRO A 186 -6.63 -14.57 17.65
N ASN A 187 -5.81 -13.78 18.34
CA ASN A 187 -6.28 -12.58 19.01
C ASN A 187 -6.23 -11.37 18.06
N PHE A 188 -7.25 -10.52 18.13
CA PHE A 188 -7.28 -9.26 17.38
C PHE A 188 -6.55 -8.17 18.15
N HIS A 189 -5.46 -7.69 17.56
CA HIS A 189 -4.71 -6.60 18.13
C HIS A 189 -5.51 -5.30 17.96
N PHE A 190 -5.77 -4.62 19.08
CA PHE A 190 -6.45 -3.32 19.08
C PHE A 190 -5.75 -2.32 18.15
N HIS A 191 -6.47 -1.75 17.21
CA HIS A 191 -5.91 -0.82 16.22
C HIS A 191 -6.31 0.63 16.56
N SER A 192 -5.35 1.54 16.65
CA SER A 192 -5.59 2.93 17.09
C SER A 192 -6.51 3.74 16.17
N ILE A 193 -6.59 3.35 14.89
CA ILE A 193 -7.49 3.98 13.90
C ILE A 193 -8.93 3.52 14.08
N TRP A 194 -9.19 2.20 14.03
CA TRP A 194 -10.53 1.64 14.04
C TRP A 194 -11.16 1.58 15.44
N ARG A 195 -10.32 1.58 16.49
CA ARG A 195 -10.74 1.53 17.91
C ARG A 195 -11.75 0.43 18.23
N ASP A 196 -11.70 -0.65 17.46
CA ASP A 196 -12.60 -1.79 17.59
C ASP A 196 -12.11 -2.72 18.72
N PRO A 197 -12.90 -2.93 19.79
CA PRO A 197 -12.55 -3.84 20.87
C PRO A 197 -12.93 -5.30 20.61
N SER A 198 -13.65 -5.59 19.52
CA SER A 198 -14.19 -6.92 19.22
C SER A 198 -13.12 -8.00 19.24
N LYS A 199 -13.52 -9.17 19.75
CA LYS A 199 -12.73 -10.39 19.83
C LYS A 199 -13.11 -11.34 18.70
N PHE A 200 -12.35 -12.44 18.59
CA PHE A 200 -12.59 -13.45 17.55
C PHE A 200 -14.04 -13.93 17.53
N LYS A 201 -14.58 -14.36 18.69
CA LYS A 201 -15.96 -14.84 18.85
C LYS A 201 -17.06 -13.81 18.53
N ASP A 202 -16.74 -12.52 18.62
CA ASP A 202 -17.73 -11.47 18.34
C ASP A 202 -17.97 -11.37 16.82
N ILE A 203 -16.92 -11.66 16.03
CA ILE A 203 -16.94 -11.54 14.56
C ILE A 203 -17.18 -12.90 13.90
N TYR A 204 -16.54 -13.96 14.38
CA TYR A 204 -16.54 -15.29 13.78
C TYR A 204 -17.11 -16.33 14.73
N ASP A 205 -17.76 -17.34 14.15
CA ASP A 205 -18.25 -18.51 14.87
C ASP A 205 -17.06 -19.41 15.27
N GLU A 206 -16.72 -19.37 16.56
CA GLU A 206 -15.55 -20.04 17.13
C GLU A 206 -15.65 -21.57 17.08
N GLU A 207 -16.80 -22.12 17.46
CA GLU A 207 -17.05 -23.57 17.44
C GLU A 207 -17.05 -24.11 16.00
N TYR A 208 -17.66 -23.36 15.08
CA TYR A 208 -17.63 -23.71 13.66
C TYR A 208 -16.20 -23.67 13.10
N PHE A 209 -15.40 -22.68 13.50
CA PHE A 209 -13.99 -22.56 13.08
C PHE A 209 -13.16 -23.77 13.55
N ILE A 210 -13.26 -24.15 14.82
CA ILE A 210 -12.54 -25.31 15.39
C ILE A 210 -12.99 -26.60 14.70
N SER A 211 -14.31 -26.83 14.61
CA SER A 211 -14.87 -28.07 14.07
C SER A 211 -14.59 -28.24 12.58
N THR A 212 -14.52 -27.16 11.81
CA THR A 212 -14.18 -27.19 10.37
C THR A 212 -12.72 -27.56 10.14
N LEU A 213 -11.81 -27.12 11.02
CA LEU A 213 -10.37 -27.33 10.88
C LEU A 213 -9.85 -28.62 11.54
N LYS A 214 -10.67 -29.31 12.33
CA LYS A 214 -10.25 -30.42 13.21
C LYS A 214 -9.39 -31.52 12.56
N ASN A 215 -9.57 -31.81 11.27
CA ASN A 215 -8.83 -32.84 10.53
C ASN A 215 -7.60 -32.30 9.78
N ASP A 216 -7.39 -30.98 9.82
CA ASP A 216 -6.37 -30.28 9.04
C ASP A 216 -5.38 -29.53 9.95
N VAL A 217 -5.88 -28.92 11.03
CA VAL A 217 -5.12 -28.15 12.02
C VAL A 217 -5.79 -28.29 13.39
N ARG A 218 -5.02 -28.63 14.43
CA ARG A 218 -5.52 -28.57 15.82
C ARG A 218 -5.70 -27.11 16.22
N VAL A 219 -6.91 -26.73 16.58
CA VAL A 219 -7.23 -25.38 17.10
C VAL A 219 -7.77 -25.51 18.51
N VAL A 220 -7.27 -24.68 19.42
CA VAL A 220 -7.71 -24.63 20.83
C VAL A 220 -8.01 -23.20 21.23
N ASP A 221 -8.90 -23.03 22.21
CA ASP A 221 -9.23 -21.74 22.83
C ASP A 221 -8.20 -21.32 23.89
N LYS A 222 -7.67 -22.30 24.63
CA LYS A 222 -6.71 -22.12 25.72
C LYS A 222 -5.56 -23.11 25.60
N ILE A 223 -4.38 -22.66 26.03
CA ILE A 223 -3.24 -23.53 26.24
C ILE A 223 -3.44 -24.27 27.57
N PRO A 224 -3.12 -25.57 27.69
CA PRO A 224 -3.22 -26.30 28.94
C PRO A 224 -2.50 -25.61 30.11
N GLU A 225 -3.13 -25.63 31.29
CA GLU A 225 -2.64 -24.90 32.48
C GLU A 225 -1.21 -25.29 32.87
N TYR A 226 -0.90 -26.58 32.88
CA TYR A 226 0.45 -27.09 33.19
C TYR A 226 1.56 -26.54 32.27
N ILE A 227 1.22 -26.14 31.03
CA ILE A 227 2.18 -25.51 30.11
C ILE A 227 2.31 -24.01 30.42
N MET A 228 1.18 -23.38 30.76
CA MET A 228 1.07 -21.95 31.04
C MET A 228 1.65 -21.53 32.38
N GLU A 229 1.74 -22.45 33.36
CA GLU A 229 2.44 -22.24 34.63
C GLU A 229 3.89 -21.78 34.41
N ARG A 230 4.58 -22.32 33.39
CA ARG A 230 5.94 -21.91 33.01
C ARG A 230 6.07 -20.44 32.58
N PHE A 231 4.94 -19.77 32.35
CA PHE A 231 4.85 -18.40 31.88
C PHE A 231 4.01 -17.51 32.83
N ASP A 232 3.80 -17.93 34.08
CA ASP A 232 2.96 -17.24 35.07
C ASP A 232 1.54 -16.95 34.55
N HIS A 233 0.99 -17.86 33.74
CA HIS A 233 -0.30 -17.71 33.06
C HIS A 233 -0.42 -16.44 32.20
N ASN A 234 0.70 -15.85 31.76
CA ASN A 234 0.73 -14.62 30.98
C ASN A 234 1.37 -14.83 29.60
N LEU A 235 0.57 -14.70 28.54
CA LEU A 235 1.04 -14.80 27.15
C LEU A 235 2.06 -13.72 26.75
N THR A 236 2.21 -12.67 27.55
CA THR A 236 3.24 -11.64 27.34
C THR A 236 4.64 -12.18 27.67
N ASN A 237 4.74 -13.14 28.59
CA ASN A 237 6.00 -13.77 29.00
C ASN A 237 6.47 -14.83 27.98
N VAL A 238 5.57 -15.30 27.11
CA VAL A 238 5.91 -16.23 26.03
C VAL A 238 6.83 -15.55 25.01
N TYR A 239 7.84 -16.29 24.54
CA TYR A 239 8.79 -15.82 23.53
C TYR A 239 8.08 -15.27 22.29
N ASN A 240 8.26 -13.97 22.02
CA ASN A 240 7.71 -13.33 20.83
C ASN A 240 8.64 -13.47 19.63
N PHE A 241 8.30 -14.39 18.73
CA PHE A 241 9.01 -14.65 17.49
C PHE A 241 8.69 -13.59 16.43
N ARG A 242 9.67 -12.75 16.08
CA ARG A 242 9.49 -11.70 15.06
C ARG A 242 9.80 -12.23 13.65
N ILE A 243 8.78 -12.26 12.80
CA ILE A 243 8.89 -12.74 11.43
C ILE A 243 9.04 -11.58 10.44
N LYS A 244 9.93 -11.72 9.45
CA LYS A 244 10.08 -10.75 8.36
C LYS A 244 8.81 -10.72 7.50
N ALA A 245 8.48 -9.56 6.94
CA ALA A 245 7.33 -9.47 6.04
C ALA A 245 7.58 -10.35 4.80
N TRP A 246 6.54 -11.06 4.37
CA TRP A 246 6.57 -11.97 3.22
C TRP A 246 7.60 -13.10 3.34
N SER A 247 7.81 -13.65 4.55
CA SER A 247 8.66 -14.83 4.73
C SER A 247 8.10 -16.03 3.98
N SER A 248 8.99 -16.79 3.34
CA SER A 248 8.64 -18.03 2.64
C SER A 248 8.17 -19.12 3.60
N ILE A 249 7.39 -20.09 3.13
CA ILE A 249 7.01 -21.21 4.00
C ILE A 249 8.23 -22.01 4.50
N ARG A 250 9.31 -22.08 3.71
CA ARG A 250 10.55 -22.76 4.12
C ARG A 250 11.18 -22.11 5.35
N TYR A 251 11.13 -20.78 5.45
CA TYR A 251 11.57 -20.07 6.65
C TYR A 251 10.86 -20.54 7.92
N TYR A 252 9.57 -20.87 7.83
CA TYR A 252 8.84 -21.41 8.99
C TYR A 252 9.36 -22.79 9.40
N ARG A 253 9.67 -23.66 8.44
CA ARG A 253 10.29 -24.96 8.74
C ARG A 253 11.71 -24.81 9.30
N ASP A 254 12.52 -23.97 8.68
CA ASP A 254 13.96 -23.93 8.95
C ASP A 254 14.31 -23.09 10.19
N VAL A 255 13.46 -22.10 10.55
CA VAL A 255 13.76 -21.11 11.59
C VAL A 255 12.70 -21.07 12.69
N VAL A 256 11.41 -21.21 12.34
CA VAL A 256 10.32 -21.13 13.35
C VAL A 256 10.13 -22.48 14.05
N LEU A 257 10.17 -23.60 13.31
CA LEU A 257 9.95 -24.93 13.87
C LEU A 257 10.97 -25.33 14.94
N PRO A 258 12.30 -25.12 14.77
CA PRO A 258 13.25 -25.46 15.83
C PRO A 258 12.96 -24.71 17.12
N LYS A 259 12.61 -23.43 17.02
CA LYS A 259 12.26 -22.60 18.19
C LYS A 259 10.93 -23.02 18.82
N LEU A 260 9.95 -23.44 18.01
CA LEU A 260 8.70 -24.00 18.50
C LEU A 260 8.94 -25.29 19.30
N LEU A 261 9.82 -26.17 18.82
CA LEU A 261 10.13 -27.42 19.49
C LEU A 261 10.85 -27.19 20.83
N GLU A 262 11.73 -26.18 20.89
CA GLU A 262 12.46 -25.75 22.08
C GLU A 262 11.51 -25.16 23.14
N GLU A 263 10.74 -24.12 22.78
CA GLU A 263 9.90 -23.37 23.74
C GLU A 263 8.57 -24.07 24.05
N LYS A 264 8.12 -24.97 23.16
CA LYS A 264 6.77 -25.57 23.09
C LYS A 264 5.63 -24.59 22.87
N VAL A 265 5.76 -23.33 23.26
CA VAL A 265 4.80 -22.25 23.03
C VAL A 265 5.53 -21.05 22.47
N ILE A 266 5.09 -20.55 21.31
CA ILE A 266 5.60 -19.31 20.74
C ILE A 266 4.47 -18.34 20.45
N ARG A 267 4.76 -17.05 20.66
CA ARG A 267 3.91 -15.94 20.28
C ARG A 267 4.46 -15.32 19.01
N ILE A 268 3.61 -14.99 18.05
CA ILE A 268 4.01 -14.30 16.82
C ILE A 268 3.23 -13.00 16.71
N SER A 269 3.87 -11.89 17.08
CA SER A 269 3.27 -10.55 17.01
C SER A 269 4.29 -9.50 16.57
N PRO A 270 3.98 -8.68 15.55
CA PRO A 270 2.76 -8.65 14.73
C PRO A 270 2.75 -9.67 13.56
N PHE A 271 1.59 -10.23 13.21
CA PHE A 271 1.45 -11.27 12.15
C PHE A 271 0.87 -10.84 10.79
N ALA A 272 0.63 -9.54 10.56
CA ALA A 272 0.18 -9.06 9.26
C ALA A 272 1.25 -9.28 8.16
N ASN A 273 0.84 -9.90 7.04
CA ASN A 273 1.67 -10.16 5.85
C ASN A 273 2.99 -10.89 6.16
N ARG A 274 2.99 -11.84 7.10
CA ARG A 274 4.20 -12.59 7.50
C ARG A 274 4.45 -13.87 6.69
N LEU A 275 3.44 -14.41 6.01
CA LEU A 275 3.60 -15.52 5.09
C LEU A 275 3.48 -15.05 3.64
N SER A 276 4.43 -15.45 2.80
CA SER A 276 4.50 -15.11 1.38
C SER A 276 3.36 -15.70 0.55
N PHE A 277 3.05 -15.10 -0.61
CA PHE A 277 1.99 -15.60 -1.49
C PHE A 277 2.38 -16.85 -2.29
N ASP A 278 3.67 -17.10 -2.49
CA ASP A 278 4.25 -18.21 -3.28
C ASP A 278 4.33 -19.53 -2.47
N ALA A 279 3.30 -19.82 -1.68
CA ALA A 279 3.28 -21.04 -0.88
C ALA A 279 2.89 -22.27 -1.74
N PRO A 280 3.41 -23.47 -1.42
CA PRO A 280 3.06 -24.72 -2.08
C PRO A 280 1.56 -25.05 -2.03
N PRO A 281 1.04 -25.91 -2.94
CA PRO A 281 -0.39 -26.22 -3.01
C PRO A 281 -1.01 -26.68 -1.68
N ALA A 282 -0.31 -27.46 -0.86
CA ALA A 282 -0.80 -27.89 0.45
C ALA A 282 -1.08 -26.72 1.40
N VAL A 283 -0.22 -25.71 1.41
CA VAL A 283 -0.36 -24.50 2.24
C VAL A 283 -1.47 -23.61 1.69
N GLN A 284 -1.58 -23.50 0.36
CA GLN A 284 -2.66 -22.75 -0.28
C GLN A 284 -4.03 -23.40 -0.05
N ARG A 285 -4.09 -24.74 0.05
CA ARG A 285 -5.30 -25.46 0.44
C ARG A 285 -5.79 -25.01 1.80
N LEU A 286 -4.90 -24.98 2.80
CA LEU A 286 -5.24 -24.54 4.17
C LEU A 286 -5.68 -23.07 4.21
N ARG A 287 -5.02 -22.19 3.45
CA ARG A 287 -5.47 -20.78 3.29
C ARG A 287 -6.88 -20.71 2.72
N CYS A 288 -7.17 -21.49 1.69
CA CYS A 288 -8.50 -21.53 1.08
C CYS A 288 -9.56 -22.07 2.06
N LEU A 289 -9.28 -23.21 2.70
CA LEU A 289 -10.17 -23.83 3.69
C LEU A 289 -10.51 -22.82 4.80
N ALA A 290 -9.49 -22.18 5.38
CA ALA A 290 -9.70 -21.16 6.41
C ALA A 290 -10.53 -19.98 5.89
N ASN A 291 -10.20 -19.47 4.70
CA ASN A 291 -10.77 -18.24 4.17
C ASN A 291 -12.22 -18.38 3.71
N TYR A 292 -12.61 -19.52 3.14
CA TYR A 292 -13.90 -19.70 2.48
C TYR A 292 -14.85 -20.63 3.23
N GLU A 293 -14.32 -21.51 4.08
CA GLU A 293 -15.15 -22.41 4.88
C GLU A 293 -15.04 -22.06 6.36
N ALA A 294 -13.87 -22.20 7.00
CA ALA A 294 -13.78 -22.11 8.46
C ALA A 294 -14.14 -20.74 9.04
N LEU A 295 -13.79 -19.64 8.36
CA LEU A 295 -14.14 -18.28 8.80
C LEU A 295 -15.58 -17.93 8.41
N ARG A 296 -16.52 -18.43 9.22
CA ARG A 296 -17.94 -18.05 9.17
C ARG A 296 -18.22 -16.95 10.19
N PHE A 297 -19.02 -15.96 9.82
CA PHE A 297 -19.44 -14.91 10.76
C PHE A 297 -20.25 -15.48 11.92
N SER A 298 -20.16 -14.82 13.08
CA SER A 298 -20.97 -15.13 14.25
C SER A 298 -22.46 -15.05 13.91
N SER A 299 -23.29 -15.82 14.64
CA SER A 299 -24.74 -15.91 14.39
C SER A 299 -25.46 -14.56 14.29
N PRO A 300 -25.17 -13.55 15.16
CA PRO A 300 -25.81 -12.23 15.05
C PRO A 300 -25.47 -11.50 13.75
N ILE A 301 -24.22 -11.56 13.29
CA ILE A 301 -23.79 -10.91 12.04
C ILE A 301 -24.38 -11.63 10.83
N LEU A 302 -24.35 -12.97 10.85
CA LEU A 302 -24.86 -13.78 9.74
C LEU A 302 -26.37 -13.58 9.56
N SER A 303 -27.15 -13.69 10.63
CA SER A 303 -28.61 -13.53 10.59
C SER A 303 -29.03 -12.13 10.13
N LEU A 304 -28.32 -11.09 10.58
CA LEU A 304 -28.55 -9.72 10.09
C LEU A 304 -28.26 -9.61 8.59
N GLY A 305 -27.16 -10.19 8.11
CA GLY A 305 -26.79 -10.21 6.70
C GLY A 305 -27.82 -10.94 5.84
N GLU A 306 -28.29 -12.10 6.27
CA GLU A 306 -29.33 -12.88 5.59
C GLU A 306 -30.66 -12.10 5.54
N THR A 307 -31.04 -11.46 6.64
CA THR A 307 -32.24 -10.62 6.71
C THR A 307 -32.15 -9.44 5.74
N LEU A 308 -30.99 -8.76 5.67
CA LEU A 308 -30.76 -7.66 4.75
C LEU A 308 -30.89 -8.12 3.30
N VAL A 309 -30.26 -9.25 2.95
CA VAL A 309 -30.35 -9.82 1.60
C VAL A 309 -31.78 -10.22 1.25
N ALA A 310 -32.51 -10.83 2.18
CA ALA A 310 -33.91 -11.20 1.98
C ALA A 310 -34.76 -9.96 1.64
N ARG A 311 -34.63 -8.88 2.42
CA ARG A 311 -35.34 -7.61 2.20
C ARG A 311 -34.96 -6.95 0.87
N MET A 312 -33.67 -6.99 0.48
CA MET A 312 -33.23 -6.44 -0.80
C MET A 312 -33.84 -7.19 -1.98
N LYS A 313 -33.93 -8.52 -1.89
CA LYS A 313 -34.57 -9.36 -2.92
C LYS A 313 -36.07 -9.09 -3.01
N GLU A 314 -36.75 -9.01 -1.87
CA GLU A 314 -38.17 -8.70 -1.79
C GLU A 314 -38.50 -7.34 -2.42
N ARG A 315 -37.77 -6.29 -2.04
CA ARG A 315 -37.95 -4.94 -2.61
C ARG A 315 -37.56 -4.83 -4.09
N SER A 316 -36.77 -5.79 -4.58
CA SER A 316 -36.37 -5.87 -5.99
C SER A 316 -37.22 -6.87 -6.77
N ALA A 317 -38.43 -7.20 -6.30
CA ALA A 317 -39.35 -8.14 -6.96
C ALA A 317 -39.61 -7.79 -8.44
N ASN A 318 -39.78 -6.49 -8.75
CA ASN A 318 -39.98 -6.00 -10.12
C ASN A 318 -38.79 -6.29 -11.05
N SER A 319 -37.60 -6.51 -10.48
CA SER A 319 -36.36 -6.87 -11.19
C SER A 319 -36.02 -8.37 -11.03
N GLY A 320 -37.01 -9.20 -10.67
CA GLY A 320 -36.82 -10.64 -10.43
C GLY A 320 -35.92 -10.95 -9.22
N GLY A 321 -35.92 -10.08 -8.21
CA GLY A 321 -35.09 -10.20 -7.01
C GLY A 321 -33.60 -9.89 -7.24
N LYS A 322 -33.24 -9.32 -8.40
CA LYS A 322 -31.87 -8.91 -8.73
C LYS A 322 -31.58 -7.52 -8.17
N TYR A 323 -30.45 -7.37 -7.49
CA TYR A 323 -29.97 -6.09 -6.98
C TYR A 323 -28.46 -5.97 -7.17
N LEU A 324 -27.97 -4.72 -7.21
CA LEU A 324 -26.54 -4.40 -7.26
C LEU A 324 -26.07 -3.99 -5.86
N SER A 325 -24.93 -4.53 -5.43
CA SER A 325 -24.24 -4.10 -4.22
C SER A 325 -22.87 -3.54 -4.59
N VAL A 326 -22.60 -2.31 -4.16
CA VAL A 326 -21.34 -1.60 -4.43
C VAL A 326 -20.71 -1.22 -3.10
N HIS A 327 -19.47 -1.67 -2.86
CA HIS A 327 -18.69 -1.30 -1.68
C HIS A 327 -17.67 -0.23 -2.08
N LEU A 328 -17.96 1.02 -1.77
CA LEU A 328 -17.10 2.16 -2.01
C LEU A 328 -16.16 2.35 -0.82
N ARG A 329 -14.91 1.90 -0.96
CA ARG A 329 -13.91 1.98 0.11
C ARG A 329 -13.17 3.32 0.05
N PHE A 330 -13.77 4.35 0.64
CA PHE A 330 -13.19 5.68 0.78
C PHE A 330 -13.22 6.12 2.25
N GLU A 331 -12.28 5.59 3.03
CA GLU A 331 -12.22 5.74 4.50
C GLU A 331 -11.05 6.65 4.92
N GLU A 332 -11.13 7.26 6.12
CA GLU A 332 -10.10 8.16 6.68
C GLU A 332 -8.70 7.53 6.63
N ASP A 333 -8.59 6.24 6.93
CA ASP A 333 -7.31 5.52 6.96
C ASP A 333 -6.66 5.44 5.57
N MET A 334 -7.45 5.19 4.53
CA MET A 334 -6.99 5.11 3.15
C MET A 334 -6.56 6.48 2.64
N VAL A 335 -7.37 7.51 2.90
CA VAL A 335 -7.08 8.90 2.51
C VAL A 335 -5.80 9.35 3.21
N ALA A 336 -5.72 9.17 4.54
CA ALA A 336 -4.56 9.55 5.34
C ALA A 336 -3.29 8.82 4.89
N PHE A 337 -3.35 7.50 4.68
CA PHE A 337 -2.20 6.67 4.30
C PHE A 337 -1.69 6.98 2.90
N SER A 338 -2.60 7.19 1.95
CA SER A 338 -2.25 7.48 0.55
C SER A 338 -1.51 8.81 0.41
N CYS A 339 -1.69 9.73 1.36
CA CYS A 339 -1.15 11.08 1.32
C CYS A 339 -1.59 11.86 0.07
N CYS A 340 -2.71 11.47 -0.53
CA CYS A 340 -3.33 12.19 -1.63
C CYS A 340 -4.02 13.44 -1.08
N VAL A 341 -4.25 14.40 -1.98
CA VAL A 341 -4.96 15.64 -1.67
C VAL A 341 -6.22 15.66 -2.52
N PHE A 342 -7.36 15.82 -1.86
CA PHE A 342 -8.66 15.96 -2.49
C PHE A 342 -9.11 17.44 -2.41
N ASP A 343 -10.40 17.71 -2.46
CA ASP A 343 -11.00 19.04 -2.53
C ASP A 343 -11.38 19.63 -1.16
N GLY A 344 -11.00 19.00 -0.04
CA GLY A 344 -11.33 19.45 1.32
C GLY A 344 -10.43 20.55 1.90
N GLY A 345 -9.49 21.09 1.12
CA GLY A 345 -8.71 22.28 1.49
C GLY A 345 -7.70 22.07 2.62
N GLU A 346 -7.42 23.12 3.40
CA GLU A 346 -6.44 23.05 4.50
C GLU A 346 -6.93 22.25 5.71
N LEU A 347 -8.25 22.27 5.98
CA LEU A 347 -8.86 21.48 7.04
C LEU A 347 -8.62 19.98 6.83
N GLU A 348 -8.93 19.47 5.63
CA GLU A 348 -8.65 18.07 5.26
C GLU A 348 -7.17 17.73 5.43
N LYS A 349 -6.26 18.61 4.98
CA LYS A 349 -4.81 18.38 5.11
C LYS A 349 -4.38 18.25 6.56
N GLU A 350 -4.90 19.09 7.44
CA GLU A 350 -4.58 19.04 8.88
C GLU A 350 -5.14 17.78 9.53
N ASP A 351 -6.40 17.45 9.24
CA ASP A 351 -7.04 16.23 9.76
C ASP A 351 -6.29 14.98 9.30
N MET A 352 -5.91 14.91 8.03
CA MET A 352 -5.10 13.80 7.51
C MET A 352 -3.71 13.74 8.14
N LYS A 353 -3.10 14.87 8.55
CA LYS A 353 -1.84 14.87 9.32
C LYS A 353 -2.08 14.26 10.71
N LYS A 354 -3.12 14.70 11.42
CA LYS A 354 -3.49 14.14 12.74
C LYS A 354 -3.79 12.65 12.66
N ALA A 355 -4.52 12.22 11.63
CA ALA A 355 -4.83 10.82 11.37
C ALA A 355 -3.57 9.98 11.13
N ARG A 356 -2.61 10.50 10.33
CA ARG A 356 -1.34 9.83 10.08
C ARG A 356 -0.51 9.63 11.35
N GLU A 357 -0.45 10.64 12.20
CA GLU A 357 0.29 10.55 13.46
C GLU A 357 -0.36 9.58 14.44
N ARG A 358 -1.70 9.64 14.57
CA ARG A 358 -2.48 8.71 15.41
C ARG A 358 -2.34 7.25 14.97
N GLY A 359 -2.36 7.00 13.66
CA GLY A 359 -2.41 5.66 13.08
C GLY A 359 -1.04 4.99 12.93
N TRP A 360 -0.01 5.75 12.54
CA TRP A 360 1.29 5.18 12.15
C TRP A 360 2.49 5.82 12.86
N LYS A 361 2.27 6.64 13.89
CA LYS A 361 3.29 7.16 14.83
C LYS A 361 4.61 7.57 14.15
N GLY A 362 4.60 8.72 13.49
CA GLY A 362 5.79 9.27 12.85
C GLY A 362 6.28 8.58 11.57
N LYS A 363 5.59 7.53 11.07
CA LYS A 363 5.97 6.83 9.82
C LYS A 363 6.11 7.77 8.61
N PHE A 364 5.28 8.80 8.57
CA PHE A 364 5.18 9.75 7.46
C PHE A 364 6.04 10.99 7.64
N THR A 365 6.51 11.25 8.87
CA THR A 365 7.36 12.39 9.25
C THR A 365 8.82 12.01 9.46
N LYS A 366 9.21 10.78 9.12
CA LYS A 366 10.61 10.33 9.19
C LYS A 366 11.54 11.23 8.36
N PRO A 367 12.73 11.58 8.87
CA PRO A 367 13.73 12.33 8.11
C PRO A 367 14.02 11.69 6.75
N GLY A 368 14.13 12.51 5.70
CA GLY A 368 14.39 12.05 4.33
C GLY A 368 13.17 11.53 3.56
N ARG A 369 11.99 11.41 4.20
CA ARG A 369 10.76 11.02 3.50
C ARG A 369 10.08 12.23 2.87
N VAL A 370 10.04 12.27 1.53
CA VAL A 370 9.35 13.32 0.78
C VAL A 370 8.02 12.79 0.24
N ILE A 371 6.92 13.41 0.66
CA ILE A 371 5.57 13.10 0.16
C ILE A 371 5.27 13.97 -1.05
N ARG A 372 4.90 13.36 -2.18
CA ARG A 372 4.55 14.05 -3.43
C ARG A 372 3.15 13.63 -3.89
N PRO A 373 2.07 14.28 -3.38
CA PRO A 373 0.69 13.84 -3.63
C PRO A 373 0.36 13.71 -5.12
N GLY A 374 0.79 14.67 -5.93
CA GLY A 374 0.52 14.64 -7.38
C GLY A 374 1.19 13.48 -8.12
N ALA A 375 2.38 13.05 -7.69
CA ALA A 375 3.03 11.87 -8.26
C ALA A 375 2.33 10.58 -7.80
N ILE A 376 1.80 10.54 -6.58
CA ILE A 376 1.04 9.41 -6.06
C ILE A 376 -0.25 9.22 -6.87
N ARG A 377 -0.96 10.31 -7.19
CA ARG A 377 -2.16 10.28 -8.02
C ARG A 377 -1.89 9.80 -9.45
N ILE A 378 -0.87 10.36 -10.10
CA ILE A 378 -0.48 9.94 -11.46
C ILE A 378 -0.14 8.44 -11.50
N ASN A 379 0.45 7.90 -10.44
CA ASN A 379 0.78 6.47 -10.35
C ASN A 379 -0.43 5.57 -9.99
N GLY A 380 -1.65 6.10 -9.93
CA GLY A 380 -2.86 5.34 -9.60
C GLY A 380 -2.91 4.83 -8.16
N LYS A 381 -2.21 5.50 -7.23
CA LYS A 381 -2.12 5.07 -5.82
C LYS A 381 -3.06 5.83 -4.88
N CYS A 382 -3.83 6.79 -5.40
CA CYS A 382 -4.87 7.46 -4.63
C CYS A 382 -6.14 6.62 -4.62
N PRO A 383 -6.86 6.53 -3.48
CA PRO A 383 -8.19 5.94 -3.47
C PRO A 383 -9.12 6.78 -4.34
N LEU A 384 -10.06 6.08 -5.00
CA LEU A 384 -11.12 6.71 -5.76
C LEU A 384 -12.17 7.27 -4.80
N THR A 385 -12.62 8.50 -5.04
CA THR A 385 -13.73 9.07 -4.26
C THR A 385 -15.05 8.41 -4.66
N PRO A 386 -16.11 8.47 -3.85
CA PRO A 386 -17.43 7.96 -4.25
C PRO A 386 -18.01 8.58 -5.53
N LEU A 387 -17.47 9.73 -5.95
CA LEU A 387 -17.84 10.40 -7.20
C LEU A 387 -17.12 9.80 -8.43
N GLU A 388 -15.92 9.26 -8.23
CA GLU A 388 -15.13 8.55 -9.25
C GLU A 388 -15.60 7.10 -9.39
#